data_AF-A0A6A6AZJ7-F1
#
_entry.id   AF-A0A6A6AZJ7-F1
#
_cell.length_a   1.000
_cell.length_b   1.000
_cell.length_c   1.000
_cell.angle_alpha   90.00
_cell.angle_beta   90.00
_cell.angle_gamma   90.00
#
_symmetry.space_group_name_H-M   'P 1'
#
loop_
_entity.id
_entity.type
_entity.pdbx_description
1 polymer ?
#
loop_
_entity_poly.entity_id
_entity_poly.type
_entity_poly.pdbx_seq_one_letter_code
_entity_poly.pdbx_strand_id
1 'polypeptide(L)'
;MPETQLLDLPVELIDEICNHLNYPGRIALQMTCRSLHATVSRISKIRSRKTTGPREYTMEDLLEIEMWPCYDDAASRPQNLQQPFSKLDFYACCKCLRIRPALHFSNAMMKGKRGKRSHPQCSVKHTRFCIDCGVRLCIYKSGEEFEYGGMPLAGGGIGFVCRYCTSFQGRSLIDFSERACSRCGKKYHHQSYRDLVWKIGQGSY
;
A
#
# COMPACT_ATOMS: atom_id res chain seq x y z
N MET A 1 -33.71 18.01 -3.30
CA MET A 1 -32.94 18.54 -2.15
C MET A 1 -31.51 18.67 -2.61
N PRO A 2 -30.86 19.84 -2.56
CA PRO A 2 -29.42 19.91 -2.83
C PRO A 2 -28.69 19.10 -1.75
N GLU A 3 -27.83 18.18 -2.16
CA GLU A 3 -26.95 17.45 -1.24
C GLU A 3 -25.91 18.42 -0.68
N THR A 4 -26.01 18.73 0.61
CA THR A 4 -24.97 19.48 1.32
C THR A 4 -23.70 18.64 1.35
N GLN A 5 -22.65 19.10 0.68
CA GLN A 5 -21.36 18.42 0.70
C GLN A 5 -20.55 18.87 1.92
N LEU A 6 -19.68 17.98 2.42
CA LEU A 6 -18.79 18.29 3.54
C LEU A 6 -17.92 19.54 3.28
N LEU A 7 -17.60 19.81 2.00
CA LEU A 7 -16.80 20.96 1.58
C LEU A 7 -17.56 22.29 1.64
N ASP A 8 -18.89 22.25 1.68
CA ASP A 8 -19.77 23.43 1.74
C ASP A 8 -20.05 23.84 3.20
N LEU A 9 -19.62 23.05 4.18
CA LEU A 9 -19.81 23.37 5.59
C LEU A 9 -18.93 24.56 6.01
N PRO A 10 -19.46 25.47 6.84
CA PRO A 10 -18.65 26.47 7.54
C PRO A 10 -17.48 25.83 8.31
N VAL A 11 -16.38 26.57 8.42
CA VAL A 11 -15.14 26.07 9.06
C VAL A 11 -15.36 25.67 10.52
N GLU A 12 -16.31 26.31 11.20
CA GLU A 12 -16.70 26.03 12.58
C GLU A 12 -17.31 24.64 12.72
N LEU A 13 -18.12 24.20 11.74
CA LEU A 13 -18.67 22.85 11.74
C LEU A 13 -17.61 21.81 11.40
N ILE A 14 -16.65 22.15 10.54
CA ILE A 14 -15.49 21.28 10.27
C ILE A 14 -14.62 21.16 11.52
N ASP A 15 -14.42 22.25 12.27
CA ASP A 15 -13.69 22.27 13.55
C ASP A 15 -14.38 21.41 14.61
N GLU A 16 -15.70 21.48 14.69
CA GLU A 16 -16.49 20.65 15.59
C GLU A 16 -16.43 19.17 15.20
N ILE A 17 -16.55 18.83 13.91
CA ILE A 17 -16.31 17.45 13.43
C ILE A 17 -14.91 16.98 13.85
N CYS A 18 -13.88 17.83 13.71
CA CYS A 18 -12.52 17.51 14.14
C CYS A 18 -12.37 17.31 15.66
N ASN A 19 -13.24 17.87 16.49
CA ASN A 19 -13.28 17.61 17.94
C ASN A 19 -13.75 16.19 18.27
N HIS A 20 -14.69 15.68 17.48
CA HIS A 20 -15.23 14.33 17.66
C HIS A 20 -14.38 13.23 17.02
N LEU A 21 -13.40 13.59 16.19
CA LEU A 21 -12.46 12.64 15.60
C LEU A 21 -11.21 12.44 16.47
N ASN A 22 -10.80 11.18 16.60
CA ASN A 22 -9.48 10.84 17.13
C ASN A 22 -8.37 11.34 16.18
N TYR A 23 -7.11 11.26 16.63
CA TYR A 23 -6.01 11.80 15.85
C TYR A 23 -5.87 11.17 14.45
N PRO A 24 -5.89 9.83 14.29
CA PRO A 24 -5.90 9.19 12.98
C PRO A 24 -7.08 9.62 12.10
N GLY A 25 -8.27 9.82 12.69
CA GLY A 25 -9.44 10.31 11.96
C GLY A 25 -9.26 11.70 11.38
N ARG A 26 -8.63 12.63 12.12
CA ARG A 26 -8.27 13.96 11.61
C ARG A 26 -7.25 13.87 10.47
N ILE A 27 -6.27 12.97 10.56
CA ILE A 27 -5.28 12.75 9.50
C ILE A 27 -5.94 12.17 8.26
N ALA A 28 -6.82 11.19 8.40
CA ALA A 28 -7.58 10.63 7.28
C ALA A 28 -8.38 11.73 6.58
N LEU A 29 -9.04 12.62 7.34
CA LEU A 29 -9.76 13.77 6.78
C LEU A 29 -8.83 14.70 5.99
N GLN A 30 -7.64 14.99 6.50
CA GLN A 30 -6.62 15.77 5.77
C GLN A 30 -6.16 15.08 4.47
N MET A 31 -6.19 13.76 4.40
CA MET A 31 -5.74 13.00 3.23
C MET A 31 -6.80 12.86 2.12
N THR A 32 -8.06 13.25 2.38
CA THR A 32 -9.16 13.12 1.41
C THR A 32 -9.03 14.05 0.21
N CYS A 33 -8.80 15.35 0.44
CA CYS A 33 -8.66 16.35 -0.62
C CYS A 33 -7.86 17.57 -0.17
N ARG A 34 -7.44 18.40 -1.15
CA ARG A 34 -6.62 19.61 -0.87
C ARG A 34 -7.34 20.64 -0.02
N SER A 35 -8.66 20.79 -0.19
CA SER A 35 -9.46 21.76 0.57
C SER A 35 -9.50 21.38 2.06
N LEU A 36 -9.91 20.14 2.36
CA LEU A 36 -9.94 19.62 3.73
C LEU A 36 -8.55 19.58 4.35
N HIS A 37 -7.52 19.20 3.58
CA HIS A 37 -6.14 19.31 4.03
C HIS A 37 -5.82 20.72 4.53
N ALA A 38 -6.09 21.75 3.73
CA ALA A 38 -5.79 23.14 4.09
C ALA A 38 -6.58 23.61 5.31
N THR A 39 -7.89 23.31 5.36
CA THR A 39 -8.78 23.71 6.45
C THR A 39 -8.41 23.04 7.77
N VAL A 40 -8.31 21.71 7.78
CA VAL A 40 -7.97 20.94 9.00
C VAL A 40 -6.54 21.24 9.45
N SER A 41 -5.58 21.42 8.54
CA SER A 41 -4.22 21.84 8.91
C SER A 41 -4.20 23.23 9.57
N ARG A 42 -5.04 24.16 9.09
CA ARG A 42 -5.16 25.50 9.68
C ARG A 42 -5.73 25.42 11.09
N ILE A 43 -6.82 24.66 11.26
CA ILE A 43 -7.43 24.37 12.57
C ILE A 43 -6.40 23.80 13.55
N SER A 44 -5.66 22.76 13.14
CA SER A 44 -4.64 22.14 13.98
C SER A 44 -3.54 23.12 14.38
N LYS A 45 -3.10 24.01 13.47
CA LYS A 45 -2.10 25.04 13.78
C LYS A 45 -2.61 26.12 14.73
N ILE A 46 -3.89 26.49 14.65
CA ILE A 46 -4.49 27.45 15.59
C ILE A 46 -4.51 26.84 17.00
N ARG A 47 -4.81 25.54 17.09
CA ARG A 47 -4.88 24.79 18.36
C ARG A 47 -3.49 24.48 18.94
N SER A 48 -2.54 24.10 18.10
CA SER A 48 -1.16 23.82 18.50
C SER A 48 -0.29 25.06 18.34
N ARG A 49 0.00 25.75 19.45
CA ARG A 49 0.99 26.86 19.51
C ARG A 49 2.42 26.45 19.13
N LYS A 50 2.69 25.17 18.88
CA LYS A 50 3.98 24.62 18.48
C LYS A 50 3.73 23.42 17.56
N THR A 51 4.12 23.53 16.28
CA THR A 51 4.96 22.56 15.55
C THR A 51 5.06 22.93 14.06
N THR A 52 6.21 23.48 13.66
CA THR A 52 6.68 23.49 12.27
C THR A 52 7.56 22.25 12.06
N GLY A 53 6.94 21.08 11.81
CA GLY A 53 7.66 19.83 11.60
C GLY A 53 7.06 19.01 10.44
N PRO A 54 7.84 18.13 9.77
CA PRO A 54 7.35 17.33 8.67
C PRO A 54 6.47 16.19 9.18
N ARG A 55 5.21 16.13 8.69
CA ARG A 55 4.18 15.10 8.91
C ARG A 55 4.03 14.67 10.37
N GLU A 56 3.03 15.25 11.03
CA GLU A 56 2.75 14.99 12.45
C GLU A 56 2.28 13.54 12.74
N TYR A 57 1.98 12.72 11.73
CA TYR A 57 1.42 11.38 11.92
C TYR A 57 2.46 10.26 11.79
N THR A 58 2.28 9.23 12.61
CA THR A 58 3.17 8.08 12.78
C THR A 58 2.73 6.88 11.93
N MET A 59 3.52 5.81 11.94
CA MET A 59 3.11 4.54 11.34
C MET A 59 1.91 3.93 12.07
N GLU A 60 1.80 4.12 13.39
CA GLU A 60 0.66 3.66 14.20
C GLU A 60 -0.66 4.21 13.65
N ASP A 61 -0.68 5.51 13.38
CA ASP A 61 -1.87 6.19 12.87
C ASP A 61 -2.28 5.64 11.49
N LEU A 62 -1.30 5.36 10.62
CA LEU A 62 -1.57 4.77 9.31
C LEU A 62 -2.07 3.32 9.39
N LEU A 63 -1.59 2.56 10.38
CA LEU A 63 -2.03 1.19 10.62
C LEU A 63 -3.48 1.15 11.11
N GLU A 64 -3.91 2.15 11.87
CA GLU A 64 -5.31 2.29 12.24
C GLU A 64 -6.18 2.65 11.03
N ILE A 65 -5.75 3.62 10.21
CA ILE A 65 -6.52 4.08 9.04
C ILE A 65 -6.65 2.97 7.97
N GLU A 66 -5.62 2.16 7.71
CA GLU A 66 -5.69 1.10 6.68
C GLU A 66 -6.70 -0.02 7.00
N MET A 67 -7.19 -0.08 8.25
CA MET A 67 -8.22 -1.04 8.69
C MET A 67 -9.65 -0.52 8.48
N TRP A 68 -9.82 0.73 8.05
CA TRP A 68 -11.14 1.29 7.79
C TRP A 68 -11.80 0.60 6.58
N PRO A 69 -13.14 0.51 6.52
CA PRO A 69 -13.85 -0.23 5.48
C PRO A 69 -13.50 0.16 4.03
N CYS A 70 -13.21 1.44 3.77
CA CYS A 70 -12.82 1.91 2.45
C CYS A 70 -11.39 1.52 2.03
N TYR A 71 -10.56 1.02 2.95
CA TYR A 71 -9.17 0.62 2.72
C TYR A 71 -8.92 -0.88 2.96
N ASP A 72 -9.86 -1.59 3.60
CA ASP A 72 -9.80 -3.04 3.89
C ASP A 72 -11.01 -3.80 3.38
N ASP A 73 -11.31 -3.66 2.08
CA ASP A 73 -12.42 -4.37 1.45
C ASP A 73 -12.25 -5.90 1.53
N ALA A 74 -11.03 -6.42 1.65
CA ALA A 74 -10.79 -7.85 1.92
C ALA A 74 -11.49 -8.36 3.19
N ALA A 75 -11.77 -7.52 4.20
CA ALA A 75 -12.45 -7.93 5.43
C ALA A 75 -13.93 -8.29 5.24
N SER A 76 -14.59 -7.65 4.27
CA SER A 76 -16.01 -7.91 3.96
C SER A 76 -16.19 -9.15 3.05
N ARG A 77 -15.11 -9.61 2.40
CA ARG A 77 -15.16 -10.73 1.45
C ARG A 77 -15.28 -12.09 2.15
N PRO A 78 -15.92 -13.08 1.48
CA PRO A 78 -15.95 -14.47 1.93
C PRO A 78 -14.54 -15.00 2.25
N GLN A 79 -14.43 -15.93 3.21
CA GLN A 79 -13.14 -16.35 3.78
C GLN A 79 -12.12 -16.83 2.73
N ASN A 80 -12.58 -17.49 1.66
CA ASN A 80 -11.76 -17.95 0.55
C ASN A 80 -11.26 -16.83 -0.40
N LEU A 81 -11.83 -15.62 -0.31
CA LEU A 81 -11.51 -14.46 -1.15
C LEU A 81 -10.87 -13.31 -0.36
N GLN A 82 -10.41 -13.58 0.87
CA GLN A 82 -9.78 -12.58 1.73
C GLN A 82 -8.34 -12.23 1.32
N GLN A 83 -7.84 -12.77 0.20
CA GLN A 83 -6.57 -12.29 -0.34
C GLN A 83 -6.71 -10.85 -0.85
N PRO A 84 -5.65 -10.03 -0.75
CA PRO A 84 -5.71 -8.65 -1.20
C PRO A 84 -5.89 -8.56 -2.71
N PHE A 85 -6.79 -7.68 -3.14
CA PHE A 85 -6.99 -7.27 -4.52
C PHE A 85 -6.24 -5.97 -4.76
N SER A 86 -5.45 -5.93 -5.83
CA SER A 86 -4.41 -4.92 -6.04
C SER A 86 -4.91 -3.46 -5.98
N LYS A 87 -6.18 -3.22 -6.35
CA LYS A 87 -6.82 -1.90 -6.43
C LYS A 87 -7.82 -1.59 -5.32
N LEU A 88 -8.23 -2.60 -4.55
CA LEU A 88 -9.29 -2.45 -3.54
C LEU A 88 -8.75 -2.53 -2.11
N ASP A 89 -7.57 -3.13 -1.92
CA ASP A 89 -6.94 -3.24 -0.63
C ASP A 89 -5.74 -2.32 -0.53
N PHE A 90 -5.60 -1.66 0.62
CA PHE A 90 -4.58 -0.65 0.84
C PHE A 90 -3.75 -0.96 2.08
N TYR A 91 -2.47 -0.58 2.04
CA TYR A 91 -1.48 -0.90 3.05
C TYR A 91 -0.63 0.34 3.36
N ALA A 92 -0.26 0.51 4.62
CA ALA A 92 0.63 1.55 5.10
C ALA A 92 2.10 1.21 4.85
N CYS A 93 2.89 2.21 4.48
CA CYS A 93 4.33 2.11 4.32
C CYS A 93 5.06 2.97 5.36
N CYS A 94 5.93 2.35 6.16
CA CYS A 94 6.69 3.05 7.22
C CYS A 94 7.81 3.94 6.69
N LYS A 95 8.27 3.73 5.44
CA LYS A 95 9.37 4.49 4.84
C LYS A 95 8.91 5.79 4.18
N CYS A 96 7.71 5.84 3.61
CA CYS A 96 7.17 7.07 3.02
C CYS A 96 5.97 7.65 3.79
N LEU A 97 5.50 6.95 4.84
CA LEU A 97 4.34 7.33 5.65
C LEU A 97 3.12 7.65 4.76
N ARG A 98 2.76 6.69 3.90
CA ARG A 98 1.61 6.75 3.01
C ARG A 98 0.86 5.43 3.01
N ILE A 99 -0.45 5.52 2.87
CA ILE A 99 -1.32 4.41 2.48
C ILE A 99 -1.24 4.27 0.95
N ARG A 100 -1.03 3.05 0.46
CA ARG A 100 -0.91 2.74 -0.98
C ARG A 100 -1.72 1.50 -1.30
N PRO A 101 -2.22 1.36 -2.55
CA PRO A 101 -2.84 0.11 -3.00
C PRO A 101 -1.90 -1.09 -2.82
N ALA A 102 -2.47 -2.28 -2.64
CA ALA A 102 -1.77 -3.56 -2.51
C ALA A 102 -0.80 -3.82 -3.67
N LEU A 103 -1.09 -3.29 -4.88
CA LEU A 103 -0.19 -3.31 -6.03
C LEU A 103 1.22 -2.76 -5.74
N HIS A 104 1.36 -1.88 -4.76
CA HIS A 104 2.66 -1.30 -4.37
C HIS A 104 3.37 -2.10 -3.28
N PHE A 105 2.91 -3.30 -2.93
CA PHE A 105 3.54 -4.13 -1.90
C PHE A 105 3.81 -5.54 -2.42
N SER A 106 4.95 -6.10 -2.00
CA SER A 106 5.23 -7.53 -2.21
C SER A 106 4.31 -8.37 -1.32
N ASN A 107 4.00 -9.60 -1.75
CA ASN A 107 3.14 -10.51 -1.00
C ASN A 107 3.72 -10.82 0.40
N ALA A 108 5.05 -10.83 0.54
CA ALA A 108 5.73 -10.97 1.83
C ALA A 108 5.44 -9.82 2.81
N MET A 109 5.15 -8.61 2.30
CA MET A 109 4.73 -7.47 3.13
C MET A 109 3.24 -7.54 3.50
N MET A 110 2.43 -8.32 2.80
CA MET A 110 0.98 -8.37 3.00
C MET A 110 0.49 -9.61 3.75
N LYS A 111 1.35 -10.63 3.89
CA LYS A 111 1.04 -11.93 4.51
C LYS A 111 1.78 -12.13 5.85
N GLY A 112 1.41 -13.19 6.56
CA GLY A 112 2.06 -13.61 7.80
C GLY A 112 2.03 -12.53 8.89
N LYS A 113 3.13 -12.40 9.64
CA LYS A 113 3.28 -11.43 10.76
C LYS A 113 3.14 -9.97 10.33
N ARG A 114 3.32 -9.65 9.05
CA ARG A 114 3.22 -8.28 8.51
C ARG A 114 1.84 -7.96 7.95
N GLY A 115 1.00 -8.97 7.72
CA GLY A 115 -0.34 -8.77 7.17
C GLY A 115 -1.27 -8.03 8.12
N LYS A 116 -2.31 -7.41 7.57
CA LYS A 116 -3.32 -6.63 8.32
C LYS A 116 -3.91 -7.39 9.50
N ARG A 117 -4.21 -8.67 9.29
CA ARG A 117 -4.84 -9.55 10.28
C ARG A 117 -3.86 -10.35 11.12
N SER A 118 -2.58 -10.00 11.09
CA SER A 118 -1.64 -10.58 12.05
C SER A 118 -2.00 -10.13 13.46
N HIS A 119 -1.58 -10.89 14.46
CA HIS A 119 -1.93 -10.65 15.86
C HIS A 119 -1.65 -9.18 16.26
N PRO A 120 -2.55 -8.48 16.99
CA PRO A 120 -2.41 -7.04 17.28
C PRO A 120 -1.08 -6.66 17.94
N GLN A 121 -0.52 -7.55 18.76
CA GLN A 121 0.76 -7.36 19.45
C GLN A 121 1.99 -7.59 18.55
N CYS A 122 1.81 -7.89 17.26
CA CYS A 122 2.91 -8.16 16.35
C CYS A 122 3.50 -6.86 15.80
N SER A 123 4.55 -6.36 16.45
CA SER A 123 5.31 -5.15 16.06
C SER A 123 5.91 -5.21 14.63
N VAL A 124 5.87 -6.37 13.98
CA VAL A 124 6.41 -6.55 12.63
C VAL A 124 5.58 -5.80 11.58
N LYS A 125 4.30 -5.49 11.82
CA LYS A 125 3.48 -4.68 10.87
C LYS A 125 4.06 -3.28 10.61
N HIS A 126 4.73 -2.70 11.59
CA HIS A 126 5.40 -1.38 11.52
C HIS A 126 6.61 -1.40 10.58
N THR A 127 7.07 -2.58 10.20
CA THR A 127 8.20 -2.77 9.28
C THR A 127 7.77 -2.87 7.82
N ARG A 128 6.46 -2.80 7.51
CA ARG A 128 5.97 -2.82 6.12
C ARG A 128 6.46 -1.61 5.32
N PHE A 129 6.94 -1.88 4.12
CA PHE A 129 7.32 -0.84 3.16
C PHE A 129 6.82 -1.17 1.76
N CYS A 130 6.52 -0.13 0.99
CA CYS A 130 6.12 -0.30 -0.41
C CYS A 130 7.34 -0.63 -1.28
N ILE A 131 7.07 -1.22 -2.45
CA ILE A 131 8.06 -1.64 -3.44
C ILE A 131 8.97 -0.48 -3.83
N ASP A 132 8.40 0.69 -4.14
CA ASP A 132 9.18 1.88 -4.50
C ASP A 132 10.17 2.28 -3.40
N CYS A 133 9.77 2.20 -2.13
CA CYS A 133 10.67 2.47 -1.02
C CYS A 133 11.72 1.39 -0.86
N GLY A 134 11.35 0.12 -0.99
CA GLY A 134 12.28 -1.00 -0.92
C GLY A 134 13.36 -0.93 -2.00
N VAL A 135 12.96 -0.58 -3.23
CA VAL A 135 13.87 -0.37 -4.35
C VAL A 135 14.78 0.84 -4.13
N ARG A 136 14.21 2.01 -3.80
CA ARG A 136 14.98 3.24 -3.59
C ARG A 136 15.99 3.12 -2.44
N LEU A 137 15.66 2.34 -1.42
CA LEU A 137 16.54 2.07 -0.26
C LEU A 137 17.41 0.82 -0.46
N CYS A 138 17.44 0.23 -1.65
CA CYS A 138 18.22 -0.96 -1.98
C CYS A 138 17.97 -2.16 -1.04
N ILE A 139 16.75 -2.28 -0.49
CA ILE A 139 16.34 -3.44 0.32
C ILE A 139 16.12 -4.65 -0.58
N TYR A 140 15.53 -4.43 -1.77
CA TYR A 140 15.46 -5.46 -2.81
C TYR A 140 16.74 -5.44 -3.64
N LYS A 141 17.31 -6.63 -3.85
CA LYS A 141 18.53 -6.81 -4.62
C LYS A 141 18.26 -6.67 -6.12
N SER A 142 19.30 -6.23 -6.82
CA SER A 142 19.32 -6.20 -8.28
C SER A 142 19.08 -7.61 -8.86
N GLY A 143 18.06 -7.75 -9.71
CA GLY A 143 17.63 -9.04 -10.27
C GLY A 143 16.77 -9.90 -9.34
N GLU A 144 16.42 -9.42 -8.15
CA GLU A 144 15.50 -10.12 -7.26
C GLU A 144 14.10 -10.16 -7.86
N GLU A 145 13.47 -11.34 -7.82
CA GLU A 145 12.10 -11.57 -8.25
C GLU A 145 11.22 -11.88 -7.04
N PHE A 146 9.99 -11.37 -7.06
CA PHE A 146 9.04 -11.59 -5.98
C PHE A 146 7.60 -11.39 -6.45
N GLU A 147 6.67 -12.05 -5.77
CA GLU A 147 5.24 -11.81 -5.95
C GLU A 147 4.81 -10.48 -5.34
N TYR A 148 3.84 -9.82 -5.96
CA TYR A 148 3.31 -8.55 -5.52
C TYR A 148 1.82 -8.39 -5.84
N GLY A 149 1.17 -7.40 -5.21
CA GLY A 149 -0.21 -7.03 -5.53
C GLY A 149 -1.30 -8.00 -5.06
N GLY A 150 -0.94 -9.05 -4.33
CA GLY A 150 -1.89 -10.00 -3.75
C GLY A 150 -2.28 -11.08 -4.75
N MET A 151 -3.58 -11.21 -5.01
CA MET A 151 -4.12 -12.24 -5.90
C MET A 151 -3.77 -11.94 -7.38
N PRO A 152 -3.16 -12.89 -8.13
CA PRO A 152 -2.77 -12.65 -9.52
C PRO A 152 -3.92 -12.24 -10.46
N LEU A 153 -5.07 -12.90 -10.32
CA LEU A 153 -6.27 -12.59 -11.11
C LEU A 153 -6.91 -11.24 -10.76
N ALA A 154 -6.55 -10.66 -9.62
CA ALA A 154 -7.03 -9.35 -9.17
C ALA A 154 -5.98 -8.23 -9.37
N GLY A 155 -5.07 -8.42 -10.34
CA GLY A 155 -4.05 -7.45 -10.71
C GLY A 155 -2.72 -7.57 -9.96
N GLY A 156 -2.56 -8.59 -9.11
CA GLY A 156 -1.25 -9.01 -8.61
C GLY A 156 -0.43 -9.74 -9.68
N GLY A 157 0.80 -10.13 -9.34
CA GLY A 157 1.66 -10.85 -10.27
C GLY A 157 3.07 -11.10 -9.74
N ILE A 158 3.99 -11.32 -10.67
CA ILE A 158 5.42 -11.46 -10.37
C ILE A 158 6.12 -10.21 -10.89
N GLY A 159 6.97 -9.63 -10.06
CA GLY A 159 7.81 -8.51 -10.46
C GLY A 159 9.26 -8.78 -10.17
N PHE A 160 10.13 -7.94 -10.74
CA PHE A 160 11.56 -8.02 -10.53
C PHE A 160 12.21 -6.63 -10.43
N VAL A 161 13.38 -6.56 -9.81
CA VAL A 161 14.22 -5.36 -9.82
C VAL A 161 15.19 -5.44 -10.99
N CYS A 162 15.13 -4.50 -11.93
CA CYS A 162 16.00 -4.49 -13.10
C CYS A 162 17.49 -4.47 -12.71
N ARG A 163 18.30 -5.35 -13.32
CA ARG A 163 19.74 -5.44 -13.01
C ARG A 163 20.56 -4.19 -13.33
N TYR A 164 20.06 -3.38 -14.25
CA TYR A 164 20.79 -2.27 -14.84
C TYR A 164 20.36 -0.91 -14.29
N CYS A 165 19.04 -0.63 -14.29
CA CYS A 165 18.51 0.66 -13.85
C CYS A 165 17.81 0.62 -12.49
N THR A 166 17.89 -0.53 -11.80
CA THR A 166 17.35 -0.79 -10.46
C THR A 166 15.86 -0.48 -10.27
N SER A 167 15.09 -0.21 -11.33
CA SER A 167 13.66 0.00 -11.22
C SER A 167 12.90 -1.30 -11.06
N PHE A 168 11.84 -1.28 -10.26
CA PHE A 168 10.85 -2.35 -10.21
C PHE A 168 10.12 -2.48 -11.55
N GLN A 169 9.82 -3.72 -11.93
CA GLN A 169 9.09 -4.09 -13.14
C GLN A 169 8.06 -5.14 -12.75
N GLY A 170 6.79 -4.76 -12.72
CA GLY A 170 5.68 -5.67 -12.45
C GLY A 170 5.20 -6.34 -13.73
N ARG A 171 4.82 -7.62 -13.65
CA ARG A 171 4.23 -8.38 -14.76
C ARG A 171 3.05 -9.20 -14.27
N SER A 172 2.05 -9.31 -15.14
CA SER A 172 0.98 -10.29 -14.95
C SER A 172 1.47 -11.69 -15.30
N LEU A 173 0.93 -12.72 -14.65
CA LEU A 173 1.29 -14.12 -14.92
C LEU A 173 0.96 -14.57 -16.35
N ILE A 174 0.06 -13.86 -17.03
CA ILE A 174 -0.37 -14.16 -18.40
C ILE A 174 0.50 -13.48 -19.47
N ASP A 175 1.45 -12.62 -19.09
CA ASP A 175 2.29 -11.91 -20.06
C ASP A 175 3.58 -12.71 -20.35
N PHE A 176 3.57 -13.40 -21.49
CA PHE A 176 4.67 -14.24 -21.97
C PHE A 176 5.70 -13.47 -22.83
N SER A 177 5.58 -12.14 -22.95
CA SER A 177 6.44 -11.35 -23.84
C SER A 177 7.93 -11.34 -23.45
N GLU A 178 8.79 -10.97 -24.40
CA GLU A 178 10.24 -10.88 -24.20
C GLU A 178 10.58 -10.09 -22.94
N ARG A 179 11.45 -10.66 -22.12
CA ARG A 179 11.74 -10.15 -20.76
C ARG A 179 12.66 -8.94 -20.80
N ALA A 180 12.20 -7.80 -21.29
CA ALA A 180 12.91 -6.53 -21.23
C ALA A 180 12.44 -5.66 -20.06
N CYS A 181 13.33 -4.82 -19.54
CA CYS A 181 12.96 -3.74 -18.63
C CYS A 181 12.25 -2.63 -19.42
N SER A 182 11.02 -2.27 -19.06
CA SER A 182 10.28 -1.19 -19.72
C SER A 182 10.97 0.18 -19.62
N ARG A 183 11.83 0.36 -18.60
CA ARG A 183 12.55 1.62 -18.37
C ARG A 183 13.85 1.75 -19.16
N CYS A 184 14.65 0.69 -19.28
CA CYS A 184 15.98 0.76 -19.91
C CYS A 184 16.15 -0.15 -21.14
N GLY A 185 15.13 -0.90 -21.53
CA GLY A 185 15.14 -1.78 -22.70
C GLY A 185 16.03 -3.03 -22.60
N LYS A 186 16.84 -3.16 -21.54
CA LYS A 186 17.75 -4.30 -21.38
C LYS A 186 16.98 -5.60 -21.11
N LYS A 187 17.31 -6.65 -21.87
CA LYS A 187 16.79 -8.01 -21.69
C LYS A 187 17.36 -8.64 -20.41
N TYR A 188 16.54 -9.46 -19.76
CA TYR A 188 16.90 -10.26 -18.60
C TYR A 188 16.94 -11.74 -18.97
N HIS A 189 18.09 -12.39 -18.78
CA HIS A 189 18.20 -13.84 -18.93
C HIS A 189 17.74 -14.51 -17.64
N HIS A 190 16.70 -15.33 -17.73
CA HIS A 190 16.16 -16.09 -16.60
C HIS A 190 16.65 -17.53 -16.65
N GLN A 191 17.39 -17.97 -15.63
CA GLN A 191 17.91 -19.34 -15.57
C GLN A 191 16.86 -20.38 -15.10
N SER A 192 15.78 -20.01 -14.38
CA SER A 192 15.00 -20.97 -13.57
C SER A 192 13.59 -21.34 -14.08
N TYR A 193 13.21 -21.03 -15.34
CA TYR A 193 11.83 -21.29 -15.79
C TYR A 193 11.58 -22.79 -16.07
N ARG A 194 12.66 -23.57 -16.19
CA ARG A 194 12.58 -25.04 -16.25
C ARG A 194 12.12 -25.66 -14.92
N ASP A 195 12.38 -25.02 -13.78
CA ASP A 195 12.08 -25.61 -12.47
C ASP A 195 10.66 -25.33 -11.98
N LEU A 196 10.06 -24.21 -12.40
CA LEU A 196 8.69 -23.85 -12.01
C LEU A 196 7.63 -24.63 -12.81
N VAL A 197 7.88 -24.89 -14.09
CA VAL A 197 6.99 -25.69 -14.95
C VAL A 197 7.07 -27.18 -14.58
N TRP A 198 8.24 -27.68 -14.17
CA TRP A 198 8.39 -29.07 -13.68
C TRP A 198 7.55 -29.34 -12.42
N LYS A 199 7.47 -28.40 -11.47
CA LYS A 199 6.69 -28.59 -10.23
C LYS A 199 5.17 -28.59 -10.43
N ILE A 200 4.67 -27.98 -11.50
CA ILE A 200 3.23 -27.98 -11.83
C ILE A 200 2.84 -29.27 -12.59
N GLY A 201 3.79 -29.93 -13.27
CA GLY A 201 3.56 -31.14 -14.05
C GLY A 201 3.64 -32.48 -13.30
N GLN A 202 4.09 -32.51 -12.04
CA GLN A 202 4.26 -33.77 -11.27
C GLN A 202 3.19 -34.01 -10.18
N GLY A 203 2.16 -33.18 -10.08
CA GLY A 203 1.07 -33.32 -9.09
C GLY A 203 -0.12 -34.16 -9.55
N SER A 204 0.10 -35.22 -10.32
CA SER A 204 -0.97 -36.15 -10.72
C SER A 204 -0.42 -37.56 -10.88
N TYR A 205 -0.29 -38.28 -9.77
CA TYR A 205 -0.60 -39.71 -9.61
C TYR A 205 -0.83 -39.98 -8.12
#